data_AF-A0A6B3FY28-F1
#
_entry.id   AF-A0A6B3FY28-F1
#
_cell.length_a   1.000
_cell.length_b   1.000
_cell.length_c   1.000
_cell.angle_alpha   90.00
_cell.angle_beta   90.00
_cell.angle_gamma   90.00
#
_symmetry.space_group_name_H-M   'P 1'
#
loop_
_entity.id
_entity.type
_entity.pdbx_description
1 polymer ?
#
loop_
_entity_poly.entity_id
_entity_poly.type
_entity_poly.pdbx_seq_one_letter_code
_entity_poly.pdbx_strand_id
1 'polypeptide(L)'
;RSTGFNNIDLEVAERLALRVARVSYYSPYSVAEFAWTLAMAVNRRIIRAASRTRDFDFRLDGLLGRDMRGRTVGVLGTGKIGEAFTRIAHGFG
;
A
#
# COMPACT_ATOMS: atom_id res chain seq x y z
N ARG A 1 9.93 16.61 0.17
CA ARG A 1 10.96 15.59 -0.19
C ARG A 1 10.26 14.30 -0.56
N SER A 2 10.49 13.77 -1.76
CA SER A 2 9.78 12.60 -2.30
C SER A 2 10.73 11.71 -3.08
N THR A 3 10.30 10.48 -3.31
CA THR A 3 10.91 9.55 -4.27
C THR A 3 10.28 9.70 -5.65
N GLY A 4 8.97 9.93 -5.75
CA GLY A 4 8.36 10.33 -7.03
C GLY A 4 8.83 11.70 -7.47
N PHE A 5 9.05 11.87 -8.77
CA PHE A 5 9.48 13.13 -9.41
C PHE A 5 8.62 13.50 -10.63
N ASN A 6 7.53 12.77 -10.84
CA ASN A 6 6.62 12.87 -12.00
C ASN A 6 5.90 14.23 -12.04
N ASN A 7 5.89 14.95 -10.92
CA ASN A 7 5.31 16.29 -10.78
C ASN A 7 6.28 17.42 -11.18
N ILE A 8 7.51 17.08 -11.60
CA ILE A 8 8.53 18.05 -12.01
C ILE A 8 8.83 17.82 -13.49
N ASP A 9 8.69 18.87 -14.29
CA ASP A 9 9.19 18.90 -15.67
C ASP A 9 10.70 19.03 -15.65
N LEU A 10 11.38 17.90 -15.90
CA LEU A 10 12.84 17.84 -15.85
C LEU A 10 13.49 18.60 -17.02
N GLU A 11 12.84 18.68 -18.18
CA GLU A 11 13.36 19.38 -19.36
C GLU A 11 13.33 20.91 -19.17
N VAL A 12 12.24 21.42 -18.58
CA VAL A 12 12.16 22.85 -18.20
C VAL A 12 13.17 23.18 -17.11
N ALA A 13 13.30 22.32 -16.09
CA ALA A 13 14.26 22.54 -15.01
C ALA A 13 15.70 22.62 -15.54
N GLU A 14 16.07 21.74 -16.47
CA GLU A 14 17.38 21.75 -17.12
C GLU A 14 17.60 23.04 -17.95
N ARG A 15 16.62 23.45 -18.78
CA ARG A 15 16.71 24.70 -19.56
C ARG A 15 16.89 25.94 -18.69
N LEU A 16 16.31 25.95 -17.49
CA LEU A 16 16.41 27.05 -16.53
C LEU A 16 17.64 26.93 -15.61
N ALA A 17 18.53 25.95 -15.85
CA ALA A 17 19.69 25.64 -15.00
C ALA A 17 19.32 25.38 -13.52
N LEU A 18 18.12 24.85 -13.27
CA LEU A 18 17.63 24.48 -11.94
C LEU A 18 17.97 23.03 -11.62
N ARG A 19 18.71 22.82 -10.53
CA ARG A 19 19.05 21.47 -10.06
C ARG A 19 17.91 20.86 -9.25
N VAL A 20 17.48 19.66 -9.65
CA VAL A 20 16.45 18.89 -8.95
C VAL A 20 17.11 17.77 -8.14
N ALA A 21 16.82 17.73 -6.85
CA ALA A 21 17.23 16.64 -5.97
C ALA A 21 16.01 15.88 -5.45
N ARG A 22 16.17 14.57 -5.27
CA ARG A 22 15.13 13.69 -4.73
C ARG A 22 15.72 12.74 -3.70
N VAL A 23 14.85 12.14 -2.91
CA VAL A 23 15.24 11.00 -2.09
C VAL A 23 15.13 9.76 -2.98
N SER A 24 16.28 9.22 -3.37
CA SER A 24 16.39 8.09 -4.29
C SER A 24 15.80 6.80 -3.70
N TYR A 25 15.77 6.66 -2.37
CA TYR A 25 15.27 5.46 -1.71
C TYR A 25 14.62 5.75 -0.35
N TYR A 26 13.37 5.29 -0.19
CA TYR A 26 12.74 5.02 1.11
C TYR A 26 12.55 3.51 1.26
N SER A 27 12.22 3.05 2.47
CA SER A 27 11.94 1.64 2.74
C SER A 27 10.81 1.11 1.83
N PRO A 28 11.10 0.16 0.93
CA PRO A 28 10.06 -0.47 0.09
C PRO A 28 9.11 -1.31 0.93
N TYR A 29 9.60 -1.83 2.07
CA TYR A 29 8.82 -2.61 3.02
C TYR A 29 7.67 -1.79 3.60
N SER A 30 7.93 -0.55 4.01
CA SER A 30 6.88 0.29 4.63
C SER A 30 5.69 0.53 3.69
N VAL A 31 5.95 0.72 2.38
CA VAL A 31 4.88 0.90 1.39
C VAL A 31 4.17 -0.43 1.10
N ALA A 32 4.92 -1.53 0.98
CA ALA A 32 4.37 -2.86 0.74
C ALA A 32 3.49 -3.34 1.90
N GLU A 33 3.96 -3.18 3.14
CA GLU A 33 3.21 -3.50 4.36
C GLU A 33 1.95 -2.66 4.49
N PHE A 34 2.03 -1.36 4.19
CA PHE A 34 0.87 -0.49 4.20
C PHE A 34 -0.18 -0.93 3.15
N ALA A 35 0.25 -1.27 1.93
CA ALA A 35 -0.65 -1.77 0.89
C ALA A 35 -1.35 -3.08 1.31
N TRP A 36 -0.61 -4.02 1.89
CA TRP A 36 -1.19 -5.27 2.38
C TRP A 36 -2.14 -5.06 3.57
N THR A 37 -1.79 -4.12 4.46
CA THR A 37 -2.64 -3.71 5.59
C THR A 37 -3.97 -3.16 5.10
N LEU A 38 -3.97 -2.31 4.06
CA LEU A 38 -5.21 -1.81 3.46
C LEU A 38 -6.05 -2.93 2.85
N ALA A 39 -5.43 -3.86 2.12
CA ALA A 39 -6.13 -5.02 1.57
C ALA A 39 -6.83 -5.84 2.67
N MET A 40 -6.12 -6.09 3.77
CA MET A 40 -6.68 -6.79 4.94
C MET A 40 -7.76 -5.97 5.66
N ALA A 41 -7.59 -4.66 5.77
CA ALA A 41 -8.58 -3.76 6.38
C ALA A 41 -9.91 -3.78 5.63
N VAL A 42 -9.87 -3.80 4.30
CA VAL A 42 -11.06 -3.97 3.45
C VAL A 42 -11.64 -5.37 3.61
N ASN A 43 -10.81 -6.42 3.50
CA ASN A 43 -11.24 -7.81 3.61
C ASN A 43 -11.91 -8.11 4.96
N ARG A 44 -11.38 -7.60 6.08
CA ARG A 44 -11.93 -7.82 7.42
C ARG A 44 -12.87 -6.72 7.90
N ARG A 45 -13.16 -5.71 7.05
CA ARG A 45 -14.02 -4.56 7.36
C ARG A 45 -13.60 -3.86 8.65
N ILE A 46 -12.29 -3.74 8.88
CA ILE A 46 -11.71 -3.26 10.14
C ILE A 46 -12.22 -1.87 10.50
N ILE A 47 -12.33 -0.96 9.52
CA ILE A 47 -12.81 0.41 9.76
C ILE A 47 -14.26 0.42 10.26
N ARG A 48 -15.12 -0.42 9.67
CA ARG A 48 -16.52 -0.56 10.10
C ARG A 48 -16.63 -1.20 11.47
N ALA A 49 -15.86 -2.26 11.71
CA ALA A 49 -15.80 -2.93 13.01
C ALA A 49 -15.35 -1.95 14.11
N ALA A 50 -14.26 -1.22 13.87
CA ALA A 50 -13.73 -0.23 14.81
C ALA A 50 -14.72 0.91 15.09
N SER A 51 -15.50 1.35 14.10
CA SER A 51 -16.57 2.33 14.32
C SER A 51 -17.66 1.77 15.22
N ARG A 52 -18.17 0.56 14.93
CA ARG A 52 -19.23 -0.08 15.73
C ARG A 52 -18.82 -0.31 17.18
N THR A 53 -17.61 -0.81 17.40
CA THR A 53 -17.12 -1.11 18.75
C THR A 53 -16.94 0.15 19.60
N ARG A 54 -16.70 1.32 18.98
CA ARG A 54 -16.66 2.61 19.71
C ARG A 54 -18.04 3.00 20.24
N ASP A 55 -19.09 2.60 19.54
CA ASP A 55 -20.49 2.82 19.92
C ASP A 55 -21.06 1.63 20.74
N PHE A 56 -20.20 0.76 21.26
CA PHE A 56 -20.56 -0.46 22.00
C PHE A 56 -21.44 -1.45 21.20
N ASP A 57 -21.45 -1.37 19.87
CA ASP A 57 -22.09 -2.37 19.01
C ASP A 57 -21.07 -3.47 18.64
N PHE A 58 -21.30 -4.68 19.15
CA PHE A 58 -20.44 -5.85 18.93
C PHE A 58 -21.00 -6.85 17.93
N ARG A 59 -22.07 -6.50 17.21
CA ARG A 59 -22.67 -7.39 16.21
C ARG A 59 -21.75 -7.55 15.00
N LEU A 60 -21.63 -8.79 14.53
CA LEU A 60 -20.72 -9.17 13.45
C LEU A 60 -21.37 -9.13 12.06
N ASP A 61 -22.65 -8.76 11.97
CA ASP A 61 -23.40 -8.73 10.72
C ASP A 61 -22.72 -7.84 9.67
N GLY A 62 -22.39 -8.44 8.53
CA GLY A 62 -21.71 -7.76 7.42
C GLY A 62 -20.21 -7.50 7.63
N LEU A 63 -19.56 -8.15 8.61
CA LEU A 63 -18.11 -8.07 8.83
C LEU A 63 -17.34 -9.32 8.33
N LEU A 64 -18.04 -10.36 7.87
CA LEU A 64 -17.43 -11.63 7.48
C LEU A 64 -16.44 -11.48 6.32
N GLY A 65 -15.16 -11.73 6.62
CA GLY A 65 -14.02 -11.76 5.68
C GLY A 65 -13.95 -12.98 4.77
N ARG A 66 -12.89 -13.02 3.96
CA ARG A 66 -12.47 -14.21 3.21
C ARG A 66 -11.02 -14.53 3.54
N ASP A 67 -10.66 -15.79 3.62
CA ASP A 67 -9.25 -16.12 3.80
C ASP A 67 -8.45 -15.81 2.54
N MET A 68 -7.26 -15.26 2.76
CA MET A 68 -6.31 -14.91 1.71
C MET A 68 -5.55 -16.14 1.22
N ARG A 69 -5.44 -17.18 2.06
CA ARG A 69 -4.82 -18.45 1.69
C ARG A 69 -5.55 -19.06 0.49
N GLY A 70 -4.79 -19.44 -0.54
CA GLY A 70 -5.30 -20.00 -1.79
C GLY A 70 -5.97 -18.97 -2.71
N ARG A 71 -5.83 -17.67 -2.43
CA ARG A 71 -6.32 -16.60 -3.32
C ARG A 71 -5.20 -16.11 -4.21
N THR A 72 -5.57 -15.75 -5.44
CA THR A 72 -4.65 -15.13 -6.39
C THR A 72 -4.49 -13.64 -6.10
N VAL A 73 -3.24 -13.19 -5.93
CA VAL A 73 -2.88 -11.77 -5.81
C VAL A 73 -2.14 -11.35 -7.08
N GLY A 74 -2.67 -10.36 -7.79
CA GLY A 74 -2.03 -9.77 -8.96
C GLY A 74 -1.16 -8.58 -8.57
N VAL A 75 0.11 -8.58 -9.01
CA VAL A 75 1.05 -7.48 -8.76
C VAL A 75 1.44 -6.84 -10.08
N LEU A 76 1.06 -5.57 -10.27
CA LEU A 76 1.39 -4.78 -11.45
C LEU A 76 2.60 -3.89 -11.16
N GLY A 77 3.74 -4.26 -11.75
CA GLY A 77 5.02 -3.60 -11.53
C GLY A 77 5.83 -4.30 -10.42
N THR A 78 6.94 -4.93 -10.81
CA THR A 78 7.83 -5.70 -9.93
C THR A 78 9.11 -4.94 -9.60
N GLY A 79 9.01 -3.62 -9.44
CA GLY A 79 10.09 -2.83 -8.85
C GLY A 79 10.28 -3.16 -7.36
N LYS A 80 11.17 -2.43 -6.67
CA LYS A 80 11.54 -2.72 -5.27
C LYS A 80 10.34 -2.88 -4.32
N ILE A 81 9.30 -2.07 -4.49
CA ILE A 81 8.07 -2.14 -3.67
C ILE A 81 7.22 -3.34 -4.06
N GLY A 82 7.02 -3.56 -5.36
CA GLY A 82 6.22 -4.69 -5.87
C GLY A 82 6.81 -6.03 -5.46
N GLU A 83 8.14 -6.18 -5.52
CA GLU A 83 8.83 -7.38 -5.06
C GLU A 83 8.64 -7.64 -3.56
N ALA A 84 8.77 -6.59 -2.72
CA ALA A 84 8.51 -6.69 -1.29
C ALA A 84 7.04 -7.08 -1.00
N PHE A 85 6.10 -6.49 -1.75
CA PHE A 85 4.68 -6.82 -1.64
C PHE A 85 4.38 -8.27 -2.06
N THR A 86 4.98 -8.75 -3.16
CA THR A 86 4.85 -10.14 -3.60
C THR A 86 5.30 -11.11 -2.52
N ARG A 87 6.43 -10.84 -1.83
CA ARG A 87 6.88 -11.67 -0.71
C ARG A 87 5.87 -11.71 0.44
N ILE A 88 5.30 -10.56 0.81
CA ILE A 88 4.26 -10.50 1.86
C ILE A 88 3.05 -11.32 1.43
N ALA A 89 2.53 -11.10 0.23
CA ALA A 89 1.36 -11.81 -0.29
C ALA A 89 1.60 -13.32 -0.36
N HIS A 90 2.75 -13.76 -0.86
CA HIS A 90 3.14 -15.17 -0.91
C HIS A 90 3.26 -15.80 0.50
N GLY A 91 3.66 -15.02 1.51
CA GLY A 91 3.71 -15.49 2.90
C GLY A 91 2.35 -15.86 3.49
N PHE A 92 1.24 -15.38 2.91
CA PHE A 92 -0.12 -15.71 3.35
C PHE A 92 -0.69 -17.00 2.74
N GLY A 93 0.06 -17.65 1.85
CA GLY A 93 -0.27 -18.96 1.26
C GLY A 93 -0.93 -18.86 -0.10
#